data_AF-A0A1G2MD25-F1
#
_entry.id   AF-A0A1G2MD25-F1
#
_cell.length_a   1.000
_cell.length_b   1.000
_cell.length_c   1.000
_cell.angle_alpha   90.00
_cell.angle_beta   90.00
_cell.angle_gamma   90.00
#
_symmetry.space_group_name_H-M   'P 1'
#
loop_
_entity.id
_entity.type
_entity.pdbx_description
1 polymer ?
#
loop_
_entity_poly.entity_id
_entity_poly.type
_entity_poly.pdbx_seq_one_letter_code
_entity_poly.pdbx_strand_id
1 'polypeptide(L)'
;MDTTLVTERNASLESEYVIAAVIPVDASESDLLQRAASLYYFADFSAAEALVREAKRRDLPPLPADKLETTPGKGARAIIDGMHVRVGSIHLLVEERIAVPVSFAEKITALAREGKIIIVVLSGRSLSGAIVLTEEPRPFHAISHKRKSFVASPLRTFLDFFRKRRE
;
A
#
# COMPACT_ATOMS: atom_id res chain seq x y z
N MET A 1 4.13 20.31 -43.09
CA MET A 1 4.10 19.01 -42.41
C MET A 1 4.29 19.31 -40.94
N ASP A 2 3.21 19.43 -40.17
CA ASP A 2 3.30 19.57 -38.71
C ASP A 2 2.04 18.97 -38.10
N THR A 3 2.10 17.67 -37.81
CA THR A 3 1.07 16.99 -37.03
C THR A 3 1.54 16.99 -35.58
N THR A 4 1.09 18.00 -34.84
CA THR A 4 1.20 18.02 -33.38
C THR A 4 0.37 16.88 -32.83
N LEU A 5 1.03 15.78 -32.44
CA LEU A 5 0.44 14.72 -31.64
C LEU A 5 0.20 15.30 -30.24
N VAL A 6 -0.99 15.87 -30.06
CA VAL A 6 -1.56 16.11 -28.73
C VAL A 6 -1.82 14.71 -28.16
N THR A 7 -0.99 14.27 -27.22
CA THR A 7 -1.27 13.08 -26.41
C THR A 7 -2.53 13.36 -25.60
N GLU A 8 -3.68 12.93 -26.14
CA GLU A 8 -4.92 12.85 -25.39
C GLU A 8 -4.66 11.99 -24.16
N ARG A 9 -4.69 12.66 -23.01
CA ARG A 9 -4.55 12.07 -21.68
C ARG A 9 -5.74 11.13 -21.50
N ASN A 10 -5.55 9.85 -21.86
CA ASN A 10 -6.51 8.80 -21.55
C ASN A 10 -6.75 8.85 -20.04
N ALA A 11 -7.89 9.39 -19.63
CA ALA A 11 -8.38 9.27 -18.27
C ALA A 11 -8.64 7.77 -18.04
N SER A 12 -7.63 7.07 -17.52
CA SER A 12 -7.70 5.63 -17.34
C SER A 12 -8.84 5.33 -16.37
N LEU A 13 -9.79 4.51 -16.82
CA LEU A 13 -10.97 4.07 -16.07
C LEU A 13 -10.60 3.06 -14.97
N GLU A 14 -9.48 3.27 -14.27
CA GLU A 14 -9.00 2.37 -13.22
C GLU A 14 -9.78 2.64 -11.92
N SER A 15 -10.17 1.59 -11.19
CA SER A 15 -10.93 1.70 -9.93
C SER A 15 -10.37 2.77 -8.99
N GLU A 16 -11.22 3.64 -8.44
CA GLU A 16 -10.79 4.58 -7.40
C GLU A 16 -10.68 3.83 -6.08
N TYR A 17 -9.46 3.66 -5.58
CA TYR A 17 -9.23 3.17 -4.23
C TYR A 17 -9.44 4.29 -3.22
N VAL A 18 -9.92 3.95 -2.03
CA VAL A 18 -9.97 4.86 -0.88
C VAL A 18 -9.37 4.21 0.36
N ILE A 19 -8.91 5.03 1.30
CA ILE A 19 -8.36 4.56 2.57
C ILE A 19 -9.53 4.20 3.49
N ALA A 20 -9.72 2.89 3.70
CA ALA A 20 -10.76 2.35 4.56
C ALA A 20 -10.36 2.41 6.05
N ALA A 21 -9.07 2.22 6.35
CA ALA A 21 -8.56 2.27 7.71
C ALA A 21 -7.04 2.47 7.73
N VAL A 22 -6.53 3.00 8.84
CA VAL A 22 -5.11 2.98 9.19
C VAL A 22 -4.98 2.23 10.51
N ILE A 23 -4.04 1.30 10.60
CA ILE A 23 -3.87 0.40 11.75
C ILE A 23 -2.47 0.63 12.31
N PRO A 24 -2.33 1.48 13.34
CA PRO A 24 -1.04 1.76 13.96
C PRO A 24 -0.54 0.59 14.82
N VAL A 25 0.79 0.49 14.92
CA VAL A 25 1.50 -0.41 15.85
C VAL A 25 2.46 0.40 16.71
N ASP A 26 3.44 1.08 16.08
CA ASP A 26 4.45 1.90 16.77
C ASP A 26 4.54 3.35 16.27
N ALA A 27 3.69 3.73 15.31
CA ALA A 27 3.62 5.07 14.72
C ALA A 27 2.18 5.59 14.71
N SER A 28 2.00 6.91 14.57
CA SER A 28 0.66 7.50 14.45
C SER A 28 0.05 7.20 13.07
N GLU A 29 -1.28 7.29 12.95
CA GLU A 29 -1.94 7.16 11.64
C GLU A 29 -1.42 8.17 10.62
N SER A 30 -1.15 9.39 11.07
CA SER A 30 -0.60 10.46 10.25
C SER A 30 0.79 10.11 9.74
N ASP A 31 1.68 9.61 10.61
CA ASP A 31 3.03 9.20 10.20
C ASP A 31 2.99 8.08 9.16
N LEU A 32 2.09 7.11 9.36
CA LEU A 32 1.94 5.98 8.42
C LEU A 32 1.50 6.45 7.05
N LEU A 33 0.44 7.26 7.00
CA LEU A 33 -0.07 7.84 5.75
C LEU A 33 0.98 8.72 5.09
N GLN A 34 1.64 9.59 5.86
CA GLN A 34 2.63 10.53 5.34
C GLN A 34 3.83 9.79 4.77
N ARG A 35 4.38 8.79 5.47
CA ARG A 35 5.49 7.95 4.97
C ARG A 35 5.09 7.20 3.70
N ALA A 36 3.93 6.56 3.69
CA ALA A 36 3.45 5.83 2.52
C ALA A 36 3.21 6.74 1.31
N ALA A 37 2.56 7.89 1.52
CA ALA A 37 2.32 8.87 0.47
C ALA A 37 3.63 9.46 -0.06
N SER A 38 4.64 9.65 0.78
CA SER A 38 5.96 10.15 0.37
C SER A 38 6.68 9.14 -0.55
N LEU A 39 6.66 7.85 -0.19
CA LEU A 39 7.28 6.79 -0.99
C LEU A 39 6.54 6.54 -2.32
N TYR A 40 5.24 6.84 -2.37
CA TYR A 40 4.42 6.66 -3.56
C TYR A 40 4.07 7.96 -4.29
N TYR A 41 4.71 9.07 -3.93
CA TYR A 41 4.36 10.40 -4.48
C TYR A 41 4.51 10.49 -6.01
N PHE A 42 5.49 9.78 -6.57
CA PHE A 42 5.76 9.73 -8.01
C PHE A 42 5.27 8.44 -8.68
N ALA A 43 4.52 7.60 -7.97
CA ALA A 43 4.06 6.33 -8.50
C ALA A 43 2.77 6.50 -9.31
N ASP A 44 2.71 5.89 -10.48
CA ASP A 44 1.62 6.06 -11.46
C ASP A 44 0.67 4.85 -11.45
N PHE A 45 -0.04 4.67 -10.32
CA PHE A 45 -1.09 3.64 -10.19
C PHE A 45 -2.12 4.02 -9.13
N SER A 46 -3.37 3.57 -9.29
CA SER A 46 -4.54 4.06 -8.53
C SER A 46 -4.44 3.90 -7.00
N ALA A 47 -3.76 2.87 -6.50
CA ALA A 47 -3.53 2.71 -5.05
C ALA A 47 -2.56 3.76 -4.48
N ALA A 48 -1.55 4.17 -5.25
CA ALA A 48 -0.64 5.26 -4.86
C ALA A 48 -1.38 6.60 -4.83
N GLU A 49 -2.21 6.86 -5.84
CA GLU A 49 -3.04 8.07 -5.89
C GLU A 49 -3.95 8.19 -4.66
N ALA A 50 -4.56 7.09 -4.22
CA ALA A 50 -5.41 7.07 -3.03
C ALA A 50 -4.64 7.48 -1.76
N LEU A 51 -3.40 7.00 -1.60
CA LEU A 51 -2.53 7.37 -0.47
C LEU A 51 -2.16 8.86 -0.52
N VAL A 52 -1.72 9.34 -1.69
CA VAL A 52 -1.31 10.74 -1.88
C VAL A 52 -2.49 11.68 -1.69
N ARG A 53 -3.67 11.31 -2.20
CA ARG A 53 -4.92 12.06 -2.05
C ARG A 53 -5.35 12.13 -0.59
N GLU A 54 -5.33 11.01 0.13
CA GLU A 54 -5.69 10.99 1.55
C GLU A 54 -4.70 11.79 2.41
N ALA A 55 -3.39 11.70 2.12
CA ALA A 55 -2.39 12.51 2.81
C ALA A 55 -2.61 14.01 2.58
N LYS A 56 -2.87 14.43 1.33
CA LYS A 56 -3.24 15.82 1.00
C LYS A 56 -4.51 16.27 1.73
N ARG A 57 -5.54 15.41 1.80
CA ARG A 57 -6.80 15.71 2.50
C ARG A 57 -6.61 15.92 4.01
N ARG A 58 -5.57 15.30 4.60
CA ARG A 58 -5.21 15.44 6.02
C ARG A 58 -4.10 16.48 6.27
N ASP A 59 -3.78 17.30 5.27
CA ASP A 59 -2.69 18.30 5.33
C ASP A 59 -1.33 17.69 5.73
N LEU A 60 -1.05 16.48 5.24
CA LEU A 60 0.21 15.77 5.46
C LEU A 60 1.14 15.96 4.24
N PRO A 61 2.07 16.93 4.28
CA PRO A 61 2.97 17.16 3.15
C PRO A 61 3.91 15.96 2.96
N PRO A 62 4.33 15.65 1.72
CA PRO A 62 5.34 14.63 1.47
C PRO A 62 6.65 14.96 2.21
N LEU A 63 7.26 13.93 2.79
CA LEU A 63 8.57 13.98 3.42
C LEU A 63 9.66 13.83 2.35
N PRO A 64 10.82 14.51 2.52
CA PRO A 64 12.00 14.22 1.73
C PRO A 64 12.39 12.75 1.87
N ALA A 65 12.57 12.07 0.74
CA ALA A 65 12.86 10.65 0.67
C ALA A 65 14.14 10.41 -0.14
N ASP A 66 15.23 10.07 0.55
CA ASP A 66 16.51 9.77 -0.08
C ASP A 66 16.55 8.31 -0.54
N LYS A 67 17.27 8.03 -1.63
CA LYS A 67 17.44 6.68 -2.21
C LYS A 67 16.09 5.97 -2.42
N LEU A 68 15.09 6.72 -2.90
CA LEU A 68 13.78 6.17 -3.22
C LEU A 68 13.89 5.12 -4.32
N GLU A 69 13.38 3.93 -4.03
CA GLU A 69 13.29 2.83 -4.97
C GLU A 69 11.91 2.19 -4.90
N THR A 70 11.28 2.02 -6.05
CA THR A 70 9.97 1.36 -6.19
C THR A 70 10.15 0.04 -6.92
N THR A 71 9.53 -1.02 -6.41
CA THR A 71 9.53 -2.34 -7.04
C THR A 71 8.08 -2.76 -7.29
N PRO A 72 7.65 -2.81 -8.57
CA PRO A 72 6.28 -3.18 -8.93
C PRO A 72 5.84 -4.49 -8.27
N GLY A 73 4.66 -4.48 -7.67
CA GLY A 73 4.08 -5.64 -6.97
C GLY A 73 4.71 -5.99 -5.61
N LYS A 74 5.82 -5.35 -5.21
CA LYS A 74 6.46 -5.60 -3.92
C LYS A 74 6.29 -4.44 -2.95
N GLY A 75 6.54 -3.22 -3.40
CA GLY A 75 6.54 -2.06 -2.52
C GLY A 75 7.44 -0.93 -2.98
N ALA A 76 7.76 -0.04 -2.05
CA ALA A 76 8.70 1.05 -2.17
C ALA A 76 9.59 1.11 -0.92
N ARG A 77 10.79 1.66 -1.07
CA ARG A 77 11.73 1.89 0.05
C ARG A 77 12.46 3.20 -0.13
N ALA A 78 12.76 3.88 0.96
CA ALA A 78 13.56 5.09 0.98
C ALA A 78 14.19 5.31 2.36
N ILE A 79 14.99 6.36 2.49
CA ILE A 79 15.46 6.91 3.76
C ILE A 79 14.67 8.20 4.01
N ILE A 80 13.94 8.26 5.11
CA ILE A 80 13.20 9.44 5.57
C ILE A 80 13.73 9.77 6.96
N ASP A 81 14.16 11.02 7.18
CA ASP A 81 14.75 11.48 8.45
C ASP A 81 15.87 10.56 8.97
N GLY A 82 16.71 10.05 8.07
CA GLY A 82 17.80 9.11 8.40
C GLY A 82 17.35 7.68 8.71
N MET A 83 16.04 7.39 8.64
CA MET A 83 15.47 6.07 8.93
C MET A 83 15.09 5.33 7.65
N HIS A 84 15.43 4.05 7.56
CA HIS A 84 14.98 3.19 6.47
C HIS A 84 13.48 2.92 6.58
N VAL A 85 12.70 3.50 5.67
CA VAL A 85 11.26 3.31 5.56
C VAL A 85 10.98 2.40 4.37
N ARG A 86 10.12 1.40 4.58
CA ARG A 86 9.64 0.50 3.52
C ARG A 86 8.13 0.35 3.60
N VAL A 87 7.51 0.32 2.44
CA VAL A 87 6.06 0.24 2.31
C VAL A 87 5.74 -0.79 1.24
N GLY A 88 4.82 -1.70 1.49
CA GLY A 88 4.55 -2.77 0.54
C GLY A 88 3.40 -3.69 0.93
N SER A 89 3.24 -4.80 0.22
CA SER A 89 2.22 -5.79 0.56
C SER A 89 2.59 -6.59 1.83
N ILE A 90 1.64 -7.35 2.37
CA ILE A 90 1.88 -8.25 3.53
C ILE A 90 3.04 -9.25 3.33
N HIS A 91 3.44 -9.54 2.08
CA HIS A 91 4.62 -10.37 1.80
C HIS A 91 5.91 -9.76 2.31
N LEU A 92 6.02 -8.43 2.38
CA LEU A 92 7.20 -7.74 2.88
C LEU A 92 7.54 -8.18 4.32
N LEU A 93 6.51 -8.46 5.13
CA LEU A 93 6.68 -8.97 6.50
C LEU A 93 7.36 -10.34 6.53
N VAL A 94 7.02 -11.20 5.57
CA VAL A 94 7.58 -12.56 5.45
C VAL A 94 8.98 -12.50 4.86
N GLU A 95 9.17 -11.76 3.75
CA GLU A 95 10.45 -11.62 3.05
C GLU A 95 11.54 -11.08 4.01
N GLU A 96 11.20 -10.08 4.82
CA GLU A 96 12.15 -9.47 5.75
C GLU A 96 12.15 -10.08 7.15
N ARG A 97 11.33 -11.12 7.39
CA ARG A 97 11.19 -11.81 8.68
C ARG A 97 10.89 -10.87 9.84
N ILE A 98 9.98 -9.91 9.60
CA ILE A 98 9.55 -8.92 10.59
C ILE A 98 8.72 -9.61 11.69
N ALA A 99 8.97 -9.24 12.94
CA ALA A 99 8.13 -9.65 14.06
C ALA A 99 6.82 -8.87 14.03
N VAL A 100 5.70 -9.58 14.20
CA VAL A 100 4.37 -8.99 14.06
C VAL A 100 3.50 -9.44 15.24
N PRO A 101 2.82 -8.52 15.94
CA PRO A 101 1.90 -8.86 17.00
C PRO A 101 0.76 -9.76 16.51
N VAL A 102 0.37 -10.75 17.31
CA VAL A 102 -0.70 -11.71 16.95
C VAL A 102 -2.01 -10.99 16.66
N SER A 103 -2.39 -10.03 17.50
CA SER A 103 -3.60 -9.22 17.32
C SER A 103 -3.60 -8.41 16.02
N PHE A 104 -2.44 -7.89 15.62
CA PHE A 104 -2.29 -7.20 14.34
C PHE A 104 -2.47 -8.15 13.17
N ALA A 105 -1.81 -9.31 13.21
CA ALA A 105 -1.87 -10.33 12.17
C ALA A 105 -3.29 -10.85 11.95
N GLU A 106 -4.04 -11.10 13.02
CA GLU A 106 -5.45 -11.51 12.96
C GLU A 106 -6.31 -10.43 12.30
N LYS A 107 -6.13 -9.16 12.70
CA LYS A 107 -6.87 -8.01 12.15
C LYS A 107 -6.61 -7.84 10.64
N ILE A 108 -5.35 -7.80 10.20
CA ILE A 108 -5.04 -7.63 8.77
C ILE A 108 -5.44 -8.85 7.94
N THR A 109 -5.42 -10.05 8.53
CA THR A 109 -5.92 -11.27 7.88
C THR A 109 -7.42 -11.19 7.62
N ALA A 110 -8.21 -10.77 8.62
CA ALA A 110 -9.65 -10.61 8.46
C ALA A 110 -9.98 -9.63 7.33
N LEU A 111 -9.33 -8.46 7.33
CA LEU A 111 -9.51 -7.45 6.29
C LEU A 111 -9.09 -7.94 4.90
N ALA A 112 -7.97 -8.67 4.81
CA ALA A 112 -7.55 -9.26 3.53
C ALA A 112 -8.55 -10.30 3.01
N ARG A 113 -9.23 -11.05 3.89
CA ARG A 113 -10.30 -12.00 3.50
C ARG A 113 -11.55 -11.28 2.99
N GLU A 114 -11.80 -10.07 3.44
CA GLU A 114 -12.86 -9.19 2.92
C GLU A 114 -12.53 -8.60 1.54
N GLY A 115 -11.35 -8.92 0.97
CA GLY A 115 -10.92 -8.37 -0.31
C GLY A 115 -10.27 -7.00 -0.23
N LYS A 116 -9.98 -6.50 0.98
CA LYS A 116 -9.27 -5.23 1.17
C LYS A 116 -7.78 -5.39 0.83
N ILE A 117 -7.20 -4.32 0.31
CA ILE A 117 -5.77 -4.24 0.03
C ILE A 117 -5.07 -3.76 1.29
N ILE A 118 -4.06 -4.51 1.73
CA ILE A 118 -3.27 -4.19 2.92
C ILE A 118 -1.87 -3.76 2.50
N ILE A 119 -1.54 -2.51 2.80
CA ILE A 119 -0.20 -1.95 2.62
C ILE A 119 0.44 -1.83 4.00
N VAL A 120 1.53 -2.55 4.25
CA VAL A 120 2.28 -2.47 5.51
C VAL A 120 3.35 -1.40 5.42
N VAL A 121 3.65 -0.76 6.55
CA VAL A 121 4.71 0.25 6.69
C VAL A 121 5.71 -0.24 7.73
N LEU A 122 6.99 -0.25 7.34
CA LEU A 122 8.11 -0.65 8.17
C LEU A 122 9.05 0.52 8.40
N SER A 123 9.59 0.60 9.61
CA SER A 123 10.54 1.61 10.05
C SER A 123 11.74 0.90 10.67
N GLY A 124 12.87 0.93 9.98
CA GLY A 124 13.96 0.00 10.28
C GLY A 124 13.43 -1.44 10.26
N ARG A 125 13.81 -2.27 11.24
CA ARG A 125 13.38 -3.68 11.31
C ARG A 125 12.06 -3.92 12.05
N SER A 126 11.28 -2.86 12.26
CA SER A 126 10.03 -2.91 13.01
C SER A 126 8.82 -2.63 12.11
N LEU A 127 7.71 -3.27 12.45
CA LEU A 127 6.40 -2.99 11.86
C LEU A 127 5.81 -1.73 12.50
N SER A 128 5.58 -0.70 11.69
CA SER A 128 4.93 0.52 12.18
C SER A 128 3.43 0.54 12.08
N GLY A 129 2.89 -0.20 11.11
CA GLY A 129 1.45 -0.36 10.96
C GLY A 129 1.05 -0.80 9.56
N ALA A 130 -0.24 -0.67 9.26
CA ALA A 130 -0.77 -0.90 7.92
C ALA A 130 -1.80 0.16 7.53
N ILE A 131 -1.92 0.37 6.22
CA ILE A 131 -2.94 1.19 5.58
C ILE A 131 -3.81 0.23 4.76
N VAL A 132 -5.12 0.39 4.90
CA VAL A 132 -6.11 -0.51 4.33
C VAL A 132 -6.85 0.24 3.25
N LEU A 133 -6.81 -0.28 2.03
CA LEU A 133 -7.52 0.29 0.89
C LEU A 133 -8.68 -0.60 0.50
N THR A 134 -9.75 0.03 0.03
CA THR A 134 -10.89 -0.63 -0.60
C THR A 134 -11.19 0.06 -1.91
N GLU A 135 -11.74 -0.66 -2.88
CA GLU A 135 -12.31 -0.05 -4.07
C GLU A 135 -13.63 0.62 -3.69
N GLU A 136 -13.83 1.86 -4.11
CA GLU A 136 -15.16 2.45 -4.10
C GLU A 136 -15.97 1.90 -5.28
N PRO A 137 -17.18 1.36 -5.04
CA PRO A 137 -18.09 1.09 -6.13
C PRO A 137 -18.55 2.43 -6.71
N ARG A 138 -18.08 2.79 -7.91
CA ARG A 138 -18.62 3.95 -8.62
C ARG A 138 -20.13 3.74 -8.85
N PRO A 139 -20.98 4.78 -8.71
CA PRO A 139 -22.37 4.69 -9.13
C PRO A 139 -22.42 4.42 -10.64
N PHE A 140 -22.85 3.21 -10.98
CA PHE A 140 -23.27 2.68 -12.28
C PHE A 140 -22.70 3.37 -13.54
N HIS A 141 -21.62 2.82 -14.08
CA HIS A 141 -21.51 2.51 -15.52
C HIS A 141 -20.75 1.18 -15.63
N ALA A 142 -21.43 0.16 -16.14
CA ALA A 142 -20.91 -1.18 -16.28
C ALA A 142 -19.78 -1.23 -17.31
N ILE A 143 -18.54 -1.52 -16.89
CA ILE A 143 -17.56 -2.18 -17.76
C ILE A 143 -16.80 -3.23 -16.94
N SER A 144 -17.14 -4.49 -17.24
CA SER A 144 -16.44 -5.69 -16.77
C SER A 144 -14.99 -5.67 -17.26
N HIS A 145 -14.04 -5.72 -16.33
CA HIS A 145 -12.66 -6.05 -16.64
C HIS A 145 -12.27 -7.35 -15.93
N LYS A 146 -11.79 -8.30 -16.75
CA LYS A 146 -11.32 -9.62 -16.34
C LYS A 146 -10.36 -9.51 -15.15
N ARG A 147 -10.68 -10.21 -14.06
CA ARG A 147 -9.73 -10.50 -12.98
C ARG A 147 -8.52 -11.22 -13.57
N LYS A 148 -7.39 -10.53 -13.75
CA LYS A 148 -6.10 -11.20 -13.85
C LYS A 148 -5.78 -11.69 -12.44
N SER A 149 -5.93 -12.99 -12.26
CA SER A 149 -5.41 -13.76 -11.14
C SER A 149 -3.93 -13.46 -10.95
N PHE A 150 -3.61 -12.67 -9.92
CA PHE A 150 -2.25 -12.59 -9.42
C PHE A 150 -1.97 -13.83 -8.57
N VAL A 151 -1.13 -14.69 -9.14
CA VAL A 151 -0.15 -15.61 -8.52
C VAL A 151 -0.30 -15.79 -7.00
N ALA A 152 -0.54 -17.03 -6.56
CA ALA A 152 -0.48 -17.53 -5.18
C ALA A 152 -0.88 -16.52 -4.08
N SER A 153 -2.12 -16.61 -3.59
CA SER A 153 -2.71 -15.70 -2.59
C SER A 153 -1.68 -15.27 -1.52
N PRO A 154 -1.26 -13.98 -1.50
CA PRO A 154 -0.32 -13.43 -0.52
C PRO A 154 -0.65 -13.79 0.93
N LEU A 155 -1.94 -13.92 1.19
CA LEU A 155 -2.49 -14.26 2.48
C LEU A 155 -2.11 -15.67 2.92
N ARG A 156 -2.02 -16.65 2.02
CA ARG A 156 -1.68 -18.04 2.38
C ARG A 156 -0.26 -18.15 2.92
N THR A 157 0.71 -17.59 2.19
CA THR A 157 2.13 -17.57 2.60
C THR A 157 2.30 -16.86 3.93
N PHE A 158 1.61 -15.73 4.11
CA PHE A 158 1.56 -15.00 5.37
C PHE A 158 1.00 -15.87 6.50
N LEU A 159 -0.18 -16.48 6.32
CA LEU A 159 -0.80 -17.33 7.34
C LEU A 159 0.07 -18.54 7.72
N ASP A 160 0.71 -19.19 6.76
CA ASP A 160 1.61 -20.33 7.02
C ASP A 160 2.84 -19.90 7.82
N PHE A 161 3.39 -18.70 7.53
CA PHE A 161 4.50 -18.13 8.31
C PHE A 161 4.11 -17.87 9.77
N PHE A 162 2.91 -17.33 10.02
CA PHE A 162 2.43 -17.09 11.39
C PHE A 162 2.13 -18.37 12.15
N ARG A 163 1.52 -19.35 11.49
CA ARG A 163 1.17 -20.62 12.14
C ARG A 163 2.41 -21.33 12.70
N LYS A 164 3.53 -21.30 11.96
CA LYS A 164 4.81 -21.91 12.38
C LYS A 164 5.50 -21.24 13.58
N ARG A 165 5.06 -20.05 13.99
CA ARG A 165 5.65 -19.29 15.10
C ARG A 165 4.83 -19.36 16.40
N ARG A 166 3.69 -20.07 16.37
CA ARG A 166 2.84 -20.31 17.56
C ARG A 166 3.14 -21.65 18.27
N GLU A 167 4.10 -22.42 17.78
CA GLU A 167 4.66 -23.63 18.42
C GLU A 167 6.08 -23.33 18.91
#